data_AF-A0A915AR05-F1
#
_entry.id   AF-A0A915AR05-F1
#
_cell.length_a   1.000
_cell.length_b   1.000
_cell.length_c   1.000
_cell.angle_alpha   90.00
_cell.angle_beta   90.00
_cell.angle_gamma   90.00
#
_symmetry.space_group_name_H-M   'P 1'
#
loop_
_entity.id
_entity.type
_entity.pdbx_description
1 polymer ?
#
loop_
_entity_poly.entity_id
_entity_poly.type
_entity_poly.pdbx_seq_one_letter_code
_entity_poly.pdbx_strand_id
1 'polypeptide(L)'
;LGYSVLGWNHPGFAESSGQPLPSQILSAVDAVMQYAIERLGFREEDIIIYAWSIGGFPGTWAAANYPDIKGLILDATFDDLLPLAEARMPKSFGALVKHAVRTHINLPIAKQLALYNGPVLLIRRSQDEMIITVEMGTDEERRASNRANDLLKSLLRKRHPGLIDGFEVYVDEWLAADVVERLAITPTHQVPIREPFDELTEHDRAQLIFSLCSHYLVDFDSTHNMPLEPALFNVPKIL
;
A
#
# COMPACT_ATOMS: atom_id res chain seq x y z
N LEU A 1 -9.95 -16.62 -12.42
CA LEU A 1 -10.41 -16.02 -11.15
C LEU A 1 -11.91 -15.69 -11.13
N GLY A 2 -12.61 -15.55 -12.27
CA GLY A 2 -14.09 -15.45 -12.29
C GLY A 2 -14.67 -14.07 -11.95
N TYR A 3 -13.85 -13.03 -11.95
CA TYR A 3 -14.26 -11.64 -11.71
C TYR A 3 -14.63 -10.92 -13.01
N SER A 4 -15.62 -10.03 -12.93
CA SER A 4 -15.77 -8.93 -13.89
C SER A 4 -14.69 -7.89 -13.62
N VAL A 5 -14.10 -7.32 -14.68
CA VAL A 5 -13.01 -6.35 -14.57
C VAL A 5 -13.42 -5.03 -15.22
N LEU A 6 -13.36 -3.95 -14.45
CA LEU A 6 -13.54 -2.58 -14.93
C LEU A 6 -12.19 -1.86 -14.88
N GLY A 7 -11.54 -1.76 -16.03
CA GLY A 7 -10.36 -0.92 -16.23
C GLY A 7 -10.77 0.47 -16.73
N TRP A 8 -10.05 1.50 -16.30
CA TRP A 8 -10.29 2.88 -16.73
C TRP A 8 -8.95 3.61 -16.93
N ASN A 9 -8.98 4.66 -17.75
CA ASN A 9 -7.82 5.51 -18.02
C ASN A 9 -7.92 6.79 -17.21
N HIS A 10 -6.81 7.24 -16.64
CA HIS A 10 -6.76 8.53 -15.94
C HIS A 10 -7.05 9.71 -16.89
N PRO A 11 -7.59 10.83 -16.38
CA PRO A 11 -7.74 12.04 -17.19
C PRO A 11 -6.41 12.48 -17.82
N GLY A 12 -6.43 12.78 -19.11
CA GLY A 12 -5.23 13.15 -19.88
C GLY A 12 -4.36 11.97 -20.34
N PHE A 13 -4.79 10.73 -20.13
CA PHE A 13 -4.13 9.52 -20.65
C PHE A 13 -4.95 8.83 -21.73
N ALA A 14 -4.27 8.32 -22.76
CA ALA A 14 -4.88 7.70 -23.94
C ALA A 14 -5.98 8.60 -24.53
N GLU A 15 -7.21 8.10 -24.63
CA GLU A 15 -8.35 8.83 -25.18
C GLU A 15 -9.18 9.56 -24.11
N SER A 16 -8.77 9.52 -22.83
CA SER A 16 -9.47 10.22 -21.75
C SER A 16 -9.14 11.71 -21.74
N SER A 17 -10.17 12.53 -21.92
CA SER A 17 -10.07 13.99 -21.82
C SER A 17 -9.66 14.46 -20.41
N GLY A 18 -9.27 15.73 -20.29
CA GLY A 18 -8.89 16.34 -19.01
C GLY A 18 -7.37 16.42 -18.82
N GLN A 19 -6.94 16.61 -17.58
CA GLN A 19 -5.54 16.73 -17.19
C GLN A 19 -5.23 15.79 -16.02
N PRO A 20 -4.00 15.26 -15.94
CA PRO A 20 -3.59 14.31 -14.91
C PRO A 20 -3.28 15.00 -13.57
N LEU A 21 -4.18 15.89 -13.13
CA LEU A 21 -4.09 16.59 -11.85
C LEU A 21 -4.75 15.76 -10.74
N PRO A 22 -4.23 15.79 -9.50
CA PRO A 22 -4.78 15.00 -8.40
C PRO A 22 -6.30 15.13 -8.23
N SER A 23 -6.85 16.35 -8.28
CA SER A 23 -8.30 16.57 -8.15
C SER A 23 -9.12 15.92 -9.27
N GLN A 24 -8.62 15.93 -10.50
CA GLN A 24 -9.29 15.28 -11.63
C GLN A 24 -9.19 13.76 -11.55
N ILE A 25 -8.05 13.23 -11.11
CA ILE A 25 -7.86 11.79 -10.87
C ILE A 25 -8.86 11.28 -9.81
N LEU A 26 -9.06 12.03 -8.72
CA LEU A 26 -10.03 11.68 -7.69
C LEU A 26 -11.48 11.78 -8.20
N SER A 27 -11.81 12.83 -8.96
CA SER A 27 -13.14 12.95 -9.58
C SER A 27 -13.41 11.80 -10.56
N ALA A 28 -12.38 11.33 -11.26
CA ALA A 28 -12.52 10.23 -12.20
C ALA A 28 -12.73 8.87 -11.52
N VAL A 29 -11.99 8.56 -10.45
CA VAL A 29 -12.24 7.30 -9.70
C VAL A 29 -13.61 7.30 -9.03
N ASP A 30 -14.07 8.46 -8.55
CA ASP A 30 -15.43 8.64 -8.03
C ASP A 30 -16.49 8.32 -9.09
N ALA A 31 -16.36 8.87 -10.30
CA ALA A 31 -17.25 8.57 -11.42
C ALA A 31 -17.21 7.08 -11.82
N VAL A 32 -16.05 6.43 -11.73
CA VAL A 32 -15.90 4.99 -12.02
C VAL A 32 -16.64 4.15 -10.97
N MET A 33 -16.53 4.50 -9.68
CA MET A 33 -17.26 3.83 -8.60
C MET A 33 -18.77 4.00 -8.74
N GLN A 34 -19.24 5.23 -8.98
CA GLN A 34 -20.66 5.50 -9.26
C GLN A 34 -21.16 4.73 -10.48
N TYR A 35 -20.39 4.67 -11.56
CA TYR A 35 -20.75 3.87 -12.74
C TYR A 35 -20.88 2.38 -12.41
N ALA A 36 -19.93 1.82 -11.66
CA ALA A 36 -19.96 0.41 -11.25
C ALA A 36 -21.21 0.10 -10.40
N ILE A 37 -21.58 0.99 -9.48
CA ILE A 37 -22.71 0.79 -8.58
C ILE A 37 -24.04 1.07 -9.29
N GLU A 38 -24.21 2.25 -9.86
CA GLU A 38 -25.49 2.75 -10.35
C GLU A 38 -25.86 2.23 -11.74
N ARG A 39 -24.86 1.91 -12.58
CA ARG A 39 -25.09 1.50 -13.98
C ARG A 39 -24.83 0.02 -14.22
N LEU A 40 -23.77 -0.52 -13.64
CA LEU A 40 -23.46 -1.95 -13.76
C LEU A 40 -24.18 -2.78 -12.68
N GLY A 41 -24.69 -2.16 -11.61
CA GLY A 41 -25.50 -2.81 -10.59
C GLY A 41 -24.71 -3.64 -9.59
N PHE A 42 -23.40 -3.41 -9.46
CA PHE A 42 -22.60 -4.04 -8.42
C PHE A 42 -22.90 -3.41 -7.06
N ARG A 43 -23.02 -4.24 -6.01
CA ARG A 43 -23.05 -3.75 -4.63
C ARG A 43 -21.64 -3.38 -4.21
N GLU A 44 -21.50 -2.38 -3.36
CA GLU A 44 -20.19 -1.93 -2.87
C GLU A 44 -19.41 -3.08 -2.24
N GLU A 45 -20.08 -3.91 -1.42
CA GLU A 45 -19.49 -5.09 -0.75
C GLU A 45 -19.06 -6.24 -1.69
N ASP A 46 -19.38 -6.13 -2.99
CA ASP A 46 -18.92 -7.06 -4.02
C ASP A 46 -17.74 -6.50 -4.84
N ILE A 47 -17.34 -5.23 -4.61
CA ILE A 47 -16.27 -4.55 -5.36
C ILE A 47 -14.92 -4.73 -4.65
N ILE A 48 -13.91 -5.13 -5.41
CA ILE A 48 -12.50 -5.13 -4.99
C ILE A 48 -11.78 -4.04 -5.76
N ILE A 49 -11.08 -3.16 -5.04
CA ILE A 49 -10.22 -2.16 -5.68
C ILE A 49 -8.82 -2.74 -5.76
N TYR A 50 -8.35 -2.97 -6.98
CA TYR A 50 -6.96 -3.29 -7.27
C TYR A 50 -6.26 -2.04 -7.80
N ALA A 51 -5.21 -1.60 -7.10
CA ALA A 51 -4.46 -0.41 -7.45
C ALA A 51 -2.97 -0.73 -7.53
N TRP A 52 -2.38 -0.41 -8.69
CA TRP A 52 -0.97 -0.64 -8.96
C TRP A 52 -0.21 0.68 -9.01
N SER A 53 0.96 0.74 -8.36
CA SER A 53 1.86 1.89 -8.44
C SER A 53 1.18 3.19 -8.02
N ILE A 54 1.26 4.23 -8.87
CA ILE A 54 0.59 5.52 -8.69
C ILE A 54 -0.93 5.39 -8.56
N GLY A 55 -1.53 4.30 -9.07
CA GLY A 55 -2.95 3.97 -8.88
C GLY A 55 -3.36 3.80 -7.42
N GLY A 56 -2.41 3.61 -6.51
CA GLY A 56 -2.66 3.62 -5.06
C GLY A 56 -3.28 4.92 -4.56
N PHE A 57 -3.01 6.06 -5.22
CA PHE A 57 -3.59 7.35 -4.86
C PHE A 57 -5.12 7.38 -5.04
N PRO A 58 -5.69 7.18 -6.25
CA PRO A 58 -7.13 7.08 -6.39
C PRO A 58 -7.71 5.86 -5.68
N GLY A 59 -6.99 4.74 -5.62
CA GLY A 59 -7.47 3.52 -4.97
C GLY A 59 -7.72 3.68 -3.46
N THR A 60 -6.77 4.27 -2.74
CA THR A 60 -6.92 4.54 -1.29
C THR A 60 -7.94 5.64 -1.01
N TRP A 61 -8.04 6.66 -1.88
CA TRP A 61 -9.12 7.63 -1.77
C TRP A 61 -10.49 6.98 -1.97
N ALA A 62 -10.65 6.13 -2.99
CA ALA A 62 -11.91 5.43 -3.23
C ALA A 62 -12.27 4.55 -2.04
N ALA A 63 -11.34 3.76 -1.51
CA ALA A 63 -11.59 2.96 -0.31
C ALA A 63 -12.00 3.81 0.91
N ALA A 64 -11.48 5.03 1.06
CA ALA A 64 -11.86 5.93 2.14
C ALA A 64 -13.26 6.54 1.99
N ASN A 65 -13.80 6.63 0.76
CA ASN A 65 -15.11 7.23 0.46
C ASN A 65 -16.19 6.19 0.15
N TYR A 66 -15.78 4.98 -0.19
CA TYR A 66 -16.58 3.77 -0.38
C TYR A 66 -16.08 2.71 0.61
N PRO A 67 -16.39 2.84 1.91
CA PRO A 67 -15.78 2.04 2.96
C PRO A 67 -16.31 0.60 3.04
N ASP A 68 -17.42 0.30 2.37
CA ASP A 68 -18.06 -1.03 2.39
C ASP A 68 -17.49 -1.94 1.29
N ILE A 69 -16.49 -1.50 0.53
CA ILE A 69 -15.84 -2.33 -0.49
C ILE A 69 -15.35 -3.66 0.09
N LYS A 70 -15.40 -4.71 -0.74
CA LYS A 70 -14.95 -6.05 -0.36
C LYS A 70 -13.50 -6.11 0.05
N GLY A 71 -12.67 -5.23 -0.50
CA GLY A 71 -11.27 -5.14 -0.14
C GLY A 71 -10.45 -4.25 -1.06
N LEU A 72 -9.33 -3.78 -0.54
CA LEU A 72 -8.34 -2.98 -1.25
C LEU A 72 -7.04 -3.79 -1.40
N ILE A 73 -6.58 -3.95 -2.65
CA ILE A 73 -5.29 -4.57 -2.96
C ILE A 73 -4.38 -3.50 -3.55
N LEU A 74 -3.26 -3.27 -2.88
CA LEU A 74 -2.26 -2.27 -3.25
C LEU A 74 -0.99 -2.99 -3.71
N ASP A 75 -0.79 -3.05 -5.03
CA ASP A 75 0.38 -3.68 -5.65
C ASP A 75 1.44 -2.64 -6.02
N ALA A 76 2.67 -2.83 -5.55
CA ALA A 76 3.80 -1.98 -5.90
C ALA A 76 3.52 -0.49 -5.67
N THR A 77 2.83 -0.14 -4.58
CA THR A 77 2.51 1.25 -4.25
C THR A 77 3.39 1.80 -3.13
N PHE A 78 3.19 3.07 -2.79
CA PHE A 78 4.00 3.84 -1.86
C PHE A 78 3.14 4.61 -0.87
N ASP A 79 3.77 5.12 0.18
CA ASP A 79 3.11 5.90 1.24
C ASP A 79 2.92 7.37 0.87
N ASP A 80 3.92 7.98 0.23
CA ASP A 80 3.96 9.39 -0.15
C ASP A 80 4.88 9.60 -1.37
N LEU A 81 4.49 10.51 -2.28
CA LEU A 81 5.25 10.75 -3.51
C LEU A 81 6.61 11.44 -3.28
N LEU A 82 6.73 12.28 -2.25
CA LEU A 82 7.90 13.16 -2.10
C LEU A 82 9.22 12.39 -2.00
N PRO A 83 9.35 11.34 -1.17
CA PRO A 83 10.62 10.59 -1.07
C PRO A 83 11.05 9.98 -2.41
N LEU A 84 10.10 9.47 -3.21
CA LEU A 84 10.38 8.93 -4.54
C LEU A 84 10.82 10.05 -5.50
N ALA A 85 10.15 11.20 -5.49
CA ALA A 85 10.50 12.33 -6.33
C ALA A 85 11.89 12.90 -5.99
N GLU A 86 12.21 13.03 -4.69
CA GLU A 86 13.52 13.49 -4.24
C GLU A 86 14.64 12.50 -4.62
N ALA A 87 14.38 11.19 -4.54
CA ALA A 87 15.36 10.16 -4.92
C ALA A 87 15.72 10.18 -6.41
N ARG A 88 14.80 10.63 -7.29
CA ARG A 88 15.01 10.69 -8.75
C ARG A 88 15.56 12.02 -9.24
N MET A 89 15.65 13.01 -8.37
CA MET A 89 16.07 14.36 -8.74
C MET A 89 17.46 14.68 -8.20
N PRO A 90 18.22 15.56 -8.86
CA PRO A 90 19.46 16.07 -8.30
C PRO A 90 19.23 16.68 -6.90
N LYS A 91 20.08 16.31 -5.93
CA LYS A 91 19.97 16.77 -4.53
C LYS A 91 19.89 18.29 -4.39
N SER A 92 20.53 19.04 -5.30
CA SER A 92 20.49 20.50 -5.36
C SER A 92 19.09 21.09 -5.61
N PHE A 93 18.13 20.30 -6.12
CA PHE A 93 16.76 20.73 -6.38
C PHE A 93 15.75 20.34 -5.30
N GLY A 94 16.17 19.75 -4.18
CA GLY A 94 15.25 19.22 -3.15
C GLY A 94 14.15 20.20 -2.72
N ALA A 95 14.49 21.48 -2.47
CA ALA A 95 13.49 22.49 -2.07
C ALA A 95 12.46 22.77 -3.18
N LEU A 96 12.88 22.81 -4.44
CA LEU A 96 11.99 23.01 -5.59
C LEU A 96 11.10 21.79 -5.80
N VAL A 97 11.67 20.58 -5.74
CA VAL A 97 10.93 19.31 -5.87
C VAL A 97 9.88 19.23 -4.78
N LYS A 98 10.25 19.50 -3.52
CA LYS A 98 9.32 19.53 -2.39
C LYS A 98 8.19 20.52 -2.60
N HIS A 99 8.50 21.74 -3.05
CA HIS A 99 7.48 22.75 -3.33
C HIS A 99 6.53 22.28 -4.44
N ALA A 100 7.07 21.79 -5.57
CA ALA A 100 6.27 21.32 -6.70
C ALA A 100 5.36 20.14 -6.31
N VAL A 101 5.90 19.15 -5.61
CA VAL A 101 5.15 17.98 -5.15
C VAL A 101 4.05 18.39 -4.19
N ARG A 102 4.36 19.15 -3.14
CA ARG A 102 3.38 19.51 -2.11
C ARG A 102 2.31 20.48 -2.59
N THR A 103 2.60 21.30 -3.61
CA THR A 103 1.66 22.31 -4.12
C THR A 103 0.80 21.79 -5.26
N HIS A 104 1.36 20.96 -6.16
CA HIS A 104 0.70 20.62 -7.42
C HIS A 104 0.35 19.14 -7.59
N ILE A 105 1.15 18.23 -7.03
CA ILE A 105 1.02 16.78 -7.26
C ILE A 105 1.12 15.98 -5.95
N ASN A 106 0.48 16.47 -4.89
CA ASN A 106 0.55 15.83 -3.58
C ASN A 106 -0.26 14.53 -3.56
N LEU A 107 0.41 13.38 -3.39
CA LEU A 107 -0.20 12.05 -3.33
C LEU A 107 0.02 11.42 -1.94
N PRO A 108 -0.84 11.70 -0.95
CA PRO A 108 -0.67 11.24 0.42
C PRO A 108 -1.36 9.89 0.68
N ILE A 109 -0.94 8.83 0.00
CA ILE A 109 -1.58 7.51 -0.02
C ILE A 109 -1.74 6.92 1.38
N ALA A 110 -0.70 6.99 2.22
CA ALA A 110 -0.80 6.51 3.61
C ALA A 110 -1.84 7.27 4.44
N LYS A 111 -2.04 8.57 4.18
CA LYS A 111 -3.07 9.37 4.89
C LYS A 111 -4.47 9.01 4.42
N GLN A 112 -4.64 8.72 3.13
CA GLN A 112 -5.92 8.26 2.58
C GLN A 112 -6.24 6.86 3.10
N LEU A 113 -5.28 5.94 3.06
CA LEU A 113 -5.43 4.59 3.59
C LEU A 113 -5.79 4.59 5.08
N ALA A 114 -5.25 5.53 5.86
CA ALA A 114 -5.56 5.67 7.27
C ALA A 114 -7.05 5.97 7.57
N LEU A 115 -7.82 6.38 6.57
CA LEU A 115 -9.27 6.62 6.70
C LEU A 115 -10.11 5.38 6.38
N TYR A 116 -9.50 4.31 5.86
CA TYR A 116 -10.18 3.07 5.48
C TYR A 116 -9.91 1.94 6.47
N ASN A 117 -10.98 1.45 7.10
CA ASN A 117 -10.93 0.40 8.12
C ASN A 117 -11.19 -1.02 7.59
N GLY A 118 -11.61 -1.15 6.31
CA GLY A 118 -11.95 -2.44 5.72
C GLY A 118 -10.74 -3.32 5.36
N PRO A 119 -10.96 -4.47 4.70
CA PRO A 119 -9.88 -5.38 4.31
C PRO A 119 -8.84 -4.72 3.39
N VAL A 120 -7.54 -4.88 3.69
CA VAL A 120 -6.43 -4.38 2.85
C VAL A 120 -5.32 -5.42 2.70
N LEU A 121 -4.76 -5.53 1.50
CA LEU A 121 -3.57 -6.31 1.18
C LEU A 121 -2.54 -5.40 0.48
N LEU A 122 -1.32 -5.41 0.99
CA LEU A 122 -0.15 -4.80 0.37
C LEU A 122 0.65 -5.89 -0.35
N ILE A 123 0.95 -5.69 -1.62
CA ILE A 123 1.86 -6.54 -2.39
C ILE A 123 3.13 -5.73 -2.63
N ARG A 124 4.20 -6.08 -1.92
CA ARG A 124 5.51 -5.46 -2.12
C ARG A 124 6.28 -6.25 -3.18
N ARG A 125 6.76 -5.57 -4.20
CA ARG A 125 7.63 -6.17 -5.20
C ARG A 125 9.07 -6.13 -4.73
N SER A 126 9.66 -7.32 -4.60
CA SER A 126 10.97 -7.52 -3.95
C SER A 126 12.12 -6.89 -4.74
N GLN A 127 12.00 -6.84 -6.07
CA GLN A 127 12.99 -6.31 -7.02
C GLN A 127 12.53 -4.99 -7.66
N ASP A 128 11.61 -4.27 -7.01
CA ASP A 128 11.02 -3.05 -7.55
C ASP A 128 12.09 -1.97 -7.76
N GLU A 129 12.25 -1.53 -9.00
CA GLU A 129 13.17 -0.49 -9.40
C GLU A 129 12.55 0.90 -9.39
N MET A 130 11.22 1.02 -9.21
CA MET A 130 10.45 2.27 -9.27
C MET A 130 10.11 2.81 -7.89
N ILE A 131 9.71 1.92 -6.97
CA ILE A 131 9.15 2.22 -5.66
C ILE A 131 10.22 2.22 -4.56
N ILE A 132 11.47 2.40 -4.94
CA ILE A 132 12.64 2.47 -4.06
C ILE A 132 13.24 3.88 -4.05
N THR A 133 13.91 4.25 -2.96
CA THR A 133 14.65 5.51 -2.84
C THR A 133 16.17 5.35 -2.92
N VAL A 134 16.66 4.11 -2.85
CA VAL A 134 18.07 3.76 -3.06
C VAL A 134 18.16 2.88 -4.31
N GLU A 135 18.63 3.45 -5.41
CA GLU A 135 18.78 2.72 -6.68
C GLU A 135 20.09 1.94 -6.76
N MET A 136 21.17 2.53 -6.24
CA MET A 136 22.52 1.95 -6.23
C MET A 136 22.79 1.39 -4.84
N GLY A 137 22.86 0.07 -4.71
CA GLY A 137 23.09 -0.63 -3.44
C GLY A 137 22.96 -2.14 -3.61
N THR A 138 23.15 -2.88 -2.52
CA THR A 138 22.82 -4.32 -2.47
C THR A 138 21.31 -4.52 -2.61
N ASP A 139 20.88 -5.74 -2.94
CA ASP A 139 19.45 -6.07 -3.00
C ASP A 139 18.75 -5.81 -1.66
N GLU A 140 19.45 -6.00 -0.54
CA GLU A 140 18.97 -5.67 0.80
C GLU A 140 18.75 -4.17 0.98
N GLU A 141 19.72 -3.33 0.60
CA GLU A 141 19.61 -1.87 0.70
C GLU A 141 18.47 -1.33 -0.18
N ARG A 142 18.35 -1.86 -1.41
CA ARG A 142 17.27 -1.52 -2.34
C ARG A 142 15.91 -1.90 -1.75
N ARG A 143 15.76 -3.13 -1.27
CA ARG A 143 14.52 -3.65 -0.65
C ARG A 143 14.13 -2.88 0.61
N ALA A 144 15.10 -2.52 1.46
CA ALA A 144 14.89 -1.72 2.65
C ALA A 144 14.35 -0.32 2.31
N SER A 145 14.76 0.24 1.16
CA SER A 145 14.30 1.55 0.68
C SER A 145 12.95 1.54 -0.04
N ASN A 146 12.31 0.37 -0.19
CA ASN A 146 11.02 0.23 -0.85
C ASN A 146 9.91 0.93 -0.02
N ARG A 147 9.16 1.86 -0.64
CA ARG A 147 8.16 2.69 0.04
C ARG A 147 6.91 1.93 0.50
N ALA A 148 6.70 0.69 0.06
CA ALA A 148 5.70 -0.18 0.65
C ALA A 148 6.00 -0.48 2.14
N ASN A 149 7.27 -0.42 2.55
CA ASN A 149 7.70 -0.60 3.94
C ASN A 149 7.13 0.50 4.84
N ASP A 150 7.30 1.76 4.43
CA ASP A 150 6.74 2.92 5.14
C ASP A 150 5.21 2.93 5.13
N LEU A 151 4.60 2.43 4.04
CA LEU A 151 3.15 2.28 3.94
C LEU A 151 2.63 1.25 4.96
N LEU A 152 3.28 0.08 5.09
CA LEU A 152 2.95 -0.93 6.10
C LEU A 152 3.08 -0.34 7.51
N LYS A 153 4.21 0.30 7.82
CA LYS A 153 4.42 0.94 9.13
C LYS A 153 3.32 1.97 9.42
N SER A 154 2.94 2.78 8.45
CA SER A 154 1.86 3.77 8.59
C SER A 154 0.50 3.12 8.85
N LEU A 155 0.20 2.02 8.16
CA LEU A 155 -1.00 1.21 8.36
C LEU A 155 -1.04 0.62 9.78
N LEU A 156 0.06 0.03 10.23
CA LEU A 156 0.18 -0.55 11.58
C LEU A 156 -0.01 0.50 12.67
N ARG A 157 0.67 1.66 12.58
CA ARG A 157 0.48 2.76 13.55
C ARG A 157 -0.96 3.24 13.61
N LYS A 158 -1.66 3.24 12.48
CA LYS A 158 -3.06 3.69 12.44
C LYS A 158 -4.03 2.66 13.01
N ARG A 159 -3.86 1.38 12.68
CA ARG A 159 -4.78 0.30 13.09
C ARG A 159 -4.50 -0.25 14.47
N HIS A 160 -3.26 -0.13 14.94
CA HIS A 160 -2.80 -0.63 16.24
C HIS A 160 -1.96 0.46 16.93
N PRO A 161 -2.58 1.57 17.38
CA PRO A 161 -1.86 2.69 18.00
C PRO A 161 -1.04 2.23 19.20
N GLY A 162 0.21 2.68 19.30
CA GLY A 162 1.13 2.25 20.34
C GLY A 162 1.88 0.97 20.02
N LEU A 163 1.37 0.05 19.19
CA LEU A 163 1.98 -1.29 19.02
C LEU A 163 3.45 -1.24 18.61
N ILE A 164 3.80 -0.40 17.64
CA ILE A 164 5.17 -0.33 17.10
C ILE A 164 5.98 0.84 17.65
N ASP A 165 5.44 1.63 18.58
CA ASP A 165 6.11 2.82 19.12
C ASP A 165 7.30 2.39 19.98
N GLY A 166 8.53 2.60 19.47
CA GLY A 166 9.76 2.07 20.09
C GLY A 166 10.06 0.60 19.77
N PHE A 167 9.19 -0.06 19.00
CA PHE A 167 9.30 -1.48 18.58
C PHE A 167 9.34 -1.63 17.05
N GLU A 168 9.61 -0.55 16.30
CA GLU A 168 9.68 -0.57 14.83
C GLU A 168 10.73 -1.54 14.29
N VAL A 169 11.77 -1.84 15.09
CA VAL A 169 12.82 -2.80 14.74
C VAL A 169 12.27 -4.17 14.35
N TYR A 170 11.18 -4.65 14.98
CA TYR A 170 10.58 -5.93 14.61
C TYR A 170 9.84 -5.86 13.27
N VAL A 171 9.28 -4.69 12.92
CA VAL A 171 8.72 -4.52 11.57
C VAL A 171 9.85 -4.58 10.53
N ASP A 172 10.97 -3.91 10.81
CA ASP A 172 12.14 -3.90 9.93
C ASP A 172 12.81 -5.27 9.80
N GLU A 173 12.97 -6.01 10.90
CA GLU A 173 13.46 -7.39 10.91
C GLU A 173 12.60 -8.28 10.01
N TRP A 174 11.27 -8.21 10.16
CA TRP A 174 10.36 -8.99 9.31
C TRP A 174 10.41 -8.57 7.84
N LEU A 175 10.52 -7.27 7.56
CA LEU A 175 10.60 -6.75 6.19
C LEU A 175 11.91 -7.09 5.49
N ALA A 176 13.00 -7.23 6.26
CA ALA A 176 14.32 -7.65 5.78
C ALA A 176 14.40 -9.17 5.59
N ALA A 177 13.69 -9.95 6.41
CA ALA A 177 13.69 -11.40 6.36
C ALA A 177 13.22 -11.97 5.01
N ASP A 178 13.89 -13.04 4.58
CA ASP A 178 13.48 -13.83 3.42
C ASP A 178 12.26 -14.72 3.72
N VAL A 179 11.81 -15.49 2.73
CA VAL A 179 10.63 -16.35 2.87
C VAL A 179 10.81 -17.42 3.95
N VAL A 180 12.00 -18.02 4.06
CA VAL A 180 12.28 -19.08 5.03
C VAL A 180 12.37 -18.50 6.44
N GLU A 181 13.05 -17.37 6.59
CA GLU A 181 13.17 -16.65 7.86
C GLU A 181 11.79 -16.19 8.35
N ARG A 182 10.96 -15.64 7.46
CA ARG A 182 9.58 -15.25 7.80
C ARG A 182 8.73 -16.41 8.29
N LEU A 183 8.84 -17.57 7.64
CA LEU A 183 8.14 -18.78 8.08
C LEU A 183 8.61 -19.25 9.47
N ALA A 184 9.86 -18.98 9.84
CA ALA A 184 10.40 -19.33 11.15
C ALA A 184 10.00 -18.34 12.26
N ILE A 185 9.94 -17.04 11.97
CA ILE A 185 9.63 -16.00 12.97
C ILE A 185 8.13 -15.68 13.09
N THR A 186 7.35 -15.90 12.03
CA THR A 186 5.92 -15.59 12.01
C THR A 186 5.12 -16.71 12.68
N PRO A 187 4.30 -16.40 13.70
CA PRO A 187 3.39 -17.38 14.30
C PRO A 187 2.51 -18.08 13.25
N THR A 188 2.39 -19.40 13.34
CA THR A 188 1.49 -20.19 12.49
C THR A 188 0.02 -20.11 12.94
N HIS A 189 -0.23 -19.46 14.07
CA HIS A 189 -1.57 -19.28 14.65
C HIS A 189 -1.86 -17.79 14.79
N GLN A 190 -3.13 -17.41 14.72
CA GLN A 190 -3.54 -16.03 14.89
C GLN A 190 -3.21 -15.58 16.32
N VAL A 191 -2.34 -14.56 16.44
CA VAL A 191 -2.02 -13.94 17.72
C VAL A 191 -3.18 -13.00 18.08
N PRO A 192 -3.84 -13.18 19.23
CA PRO A 192 -4.92 -12.30 19.61
C PRO A 192 -4.38 -10.89 19.87
N ILE A 193 -5.04 -9.89 19.31
CA ILE A 193 -4.74 -8.48 19.59
C ILE A 193 -5.21 -8.18 21.01
N ARG A 194 -4.28 -7.86 21.91
CA ARG A 194 -4.54 -7.54 23.32
C ARG A 194 -4.06 -6.13 23.61
N GLU A 195 -4.99 -5.21 23.74
CA GLU A 195 -4.73 -3.84 24.18
C GLU A 195 -4.93 -3.73 25.72
N PRO A 196 -4.17 -2.88 26.42
CA PRO A 196 -3.10 -2.01 25.90
C PRO A 196 -1.79 -2.78 25.64
N PHE A 197 -1.03 -2.35 24.60
CA PHE A 197 0.20 -3.05 24.19
C PHE A 197 1.37 -2.91 25.17
N ASP A 198 1.29 -1.97 26.12
CA ASP A 198 2.33 -1.75 27.14
C ASP A 198 2.41 -2.86 28.18
N GLU A 199 1.38 -3.70 28.27
CA GLU A 199 1.34 -4.88 29.14
C GLU A 199 1.95 -6.13 28.49
N LEU A 200 2.23 -6.06 27.18
CA LEU A 200 2.83 -7.18 26.46
C LEU A 200 4.32 -7.30 26.80
N THR A 201 4.78 -8.56 26.93
CA THR A 201 6.23 -8.81 26.92
C THR A 201 6.79 -8.43 25.55
N GLU A 202 8.09 -8.09 25.50
CA GLU A 202 8.78 -7.81 24.24
C GLU A 202 8.61 -8.94 23.23
N HIS A 203 8.70 -10.20 23.68
CA HIS A 203 8.48 -11.37 22.85
C HIS A 203 7.04 -11.45 22.30
N ASP A 204 6.02 -11.31 23.14
CA ASP A 204 4.62 -11.38 22.69
C ASP A 204 4.29 -10.25 21.71
N ARG A 205 4.86 -9.06 21.96
CA ARG A 205 4.71 -7.89 21.09
C ARG A 205 5.36 -8.12 19.73
N ALA A 206 6.58 -8.67 19.69
CA ALA A 206 7.26 -9.03 18.46
C ALA A 206 6.46 -10.08 17.65
N GLN A 207 5.96 -11.12 18.31
CA GLN A 207 5.13 -12.15 17.67
C GLN A 207 3.83 -11.56 17.09
N LEU A 208 3.17 -10.64 17.80
CA LEU A 208 2.02 -9.91 17.30
C LEU A 208 2.37 -9.04 16.08
N ILE A 209 3.50 -8.32 16.13
CA ILE A 209 3.98 -7.51 15.01
C ILE A 209 4.22 -8.39 13.77
N PHE A 210 4.94 -9.50 13.90
CA PHE A 210 5.20 -10.43 12.79
C PHE A 210 3.90 -11.00 12.20
N SER A 211 2.95 -11.36 13.05
CA SER A 211 1.64 -11.85 12.61
C SER A 211 0.88 -10.81 11.80
N LEU A 212 0.88 -9.54 12.25
CA LEU A 212 0.21 -8.44 11.55
C LEU A 212 0.93 -8.04 10.25
N CYS A 213 2.27 -8.04 10.23
CA CYS A 213 3.02 -7.85 9.00
C CYS A 213 2.65 -8.90 7.95
N SER A 214 2.60 -10.18 8.35
CA SER A 214 2.21 -11.27 7.46
C SER A 214 0.73 -11.24 7.05
N HIS A 215 -0.14 -10.61 7.85
CA HIS A 215 -1.54 -10.42 7.49
C HIS A 215 -1.70 -9.34 6.40
N TYR A 216 -1.00 -8.21 6.56
CA TYR A 216 -1.17 -7.05 5.68
C TYR A 216 -0.30 -7.06 4.44
N LEU A 217 0.86 -7.72 4.47
CA LEU A 217 1.85 -7.65 3.40
C LEU A 217 2.27 -9.02 2.91
N VAL A 218 2.31 -9.16 1.58
CA VAL A 218 2.96 -10.28 0.89
C VAL A 218 4.06 -9.74 -0.02
N ASP A 219 5.14 -10.51 -0.16
CA ASP A 219 6.17 -10.21 -1.16
C ASP A 219 5.87 -10.91 -2.48
N PHE A 220 6.19 -10.23 -3.57
CA PHE A 220 6.25 -10.78 -4.92
C PHE A 220 7.66 -10.59 -5.47
N ASP A 221 8.37 -11.68 -5.76
CA ASP A 221 9.72 -11.61 -6.30
C ASP A 221 9.72 -11.22 -7.78
N SER A 222 9.55 -9.93 -8.03
CA SER A 222 9.46 -9.37 -9.38
C SER A 222 9.84 -7.89 -9.43
N THR A 223 10.09 -7.41 -10.65
CA THR A 223 10.27 -5.99 -10.98
C THR A 223 8.92 -5.29 -11.13
N HIS A 224 8.94 -3.95 -11.24
CA HIS A 224 7.73 -3.13 -11.15
C HIS A 224 6.64 -3.48 -12.17
N ASN A 225 7.04 -3.77 -13.42
CA ASN A 225 6.13 -3.97 -14.55
C ASN A 225 5.83 -5.45 -14.86
N MET A 226 6.33 -6.39 -14.05
CA MET A 226 6.00 -7.81 -14.25
C MET A 226 4.50 -8.04 -13.97
N PRO A 227 3.73 -8.75 -14.81
CA PRO A 227 2.33 -9.05 -14.50
C PRO A 227 2.20 -9.78 -13.14
N LEU A 228 1.21 -9.40 -12.33
CA LEU A 228 0.96 -10.05 -11.06
C LEU A 228 0.56 -11.52 -11.29
N GLU A 229 1.16 -12.43 -10.53
CA GLU A 229 0.76 -13.83 -10.56
C GLU A 229 -0.68 -14.00 -10.03
N PRO A 230 -1.55 -14.77 -10.70
CA PRO A 230 -2.93 -14.96 -10.26
C PRO A 230 -3.07 -15.50 -8.83
N ALA A 231 -2.07 -16.24 -8.33
CA ALA A 231 -2.04 -16.78 -6.98
C ALA A 231 -1.84 -15.71 -5.88
N LEU A 232 -1.34 -14.53 -6.24
CA LEU A 232 -1.14 -13.40 -5.32
C LEU A 232 -2.36 -12.46 -5.28
N PHE A 233 -3.30 -12.60 -6.21
CA PHE A 233 -4.59 -11.91 -6.15
C PHE A 233 -5.48 -12.58 -5.10
N ASN A 234 -5.24 -12.27 -3.84
CA ASN A 234 -6.01 -12.77 -2.70
C ASN A 234 -6.88 -11.67 -2.12
N VAL A 235 -8.18 -11.95 -2.00
CA VAL A 235 -9.10 -10.98 -1.38
C VAL A 235 -8.74 -10.86 0.11
N PRO A 236 -8.37 -9.65 0.58
CA PRO A 236 -8.02 -9.47 1.99
C PRO A 236 -9.23 -9.76 2.89
N LYS A 237 -8.94 -10.06 4.16
CA LYS A 237 -9.95 -10.25 5.20
C LYS A 237 -9.72 -9.22 6.31
N ILE A 238 -10.76 -8.89 7.06
CA ILE A 238 -10.60 -8.16 8.32
C ILE A 238 -9.92 -9.09 9.35
N LEU A 239 -9.10 -8.50 10.23
CA LEU A 239 -8.49 -9.17 11.39
C LEU A 239 -9.49 -9.57 12.45
#